data_AF-A0AAV1B352-F1
#
_entry.id   AF-A0AAV1B352-F1
#
_cell.length_a   1.000
_cell.length_b   1.000
_cell.length_c   1.000
_cell.angle_alpha   90.00
_cell.angle_beta   90.00
_cell.angle_gamma   90.00
#
_symmetry.space_group_name_H-M   'P 1'
#
loop_
_entity.id
_entity.type
_entity.pdbx_description
1 polymer ?
#
loop_
_entity_poly.entity_id
_entity_poly.type
_entity_poly.pdbx_seq_one_letter_code
_entity_poly.pdbx_strand_id
1 'polypeptide(L)'
;MTVKRLLYWKPNQESAINSHTVNKISECVKKFNGVKEGTWKTELSYYRPNLVDRSKLVEFPSDAFGLYLIGNPSKYYFVILKHNIVLQADPSILTIMDKLQSYLSNVILHFEGVQYKLGDFQFKLIKVLTRYNNLRGILVEVTTF
;
A
#
# COMPACT_ATOMS: atom_id res chain seq x y z
N MET A 1 23.83 -4.83 -6.01
CA MET A 1 22.89 -4.76 -4.87
C MET A 1 21.82 -3.76 -5.26
N THR A 2 20.57 -4.19 -5.35
CA THR A 2 19.45 -3.31 -5.72
C THR A 2 19.05 -2.44 -4.54
N VAL A 3 19.05 -1.12 -4.72
CA VAL A 3 18.62 -0.17 -3.69
C VAL A 3 17.20 0.26 -4.00
N LYS A 4 16.29 0.09 -3.04
CA LYS A 4 14.91 0.55 -3.13
C LYS A 4 14.69 1.74 -2.20
N ARG A 5 14.15 2.83 -2.73
CA ARG A 5 13.75 4.03 -1.98
C ARG A 5 12.26 4.27 -2.13
N LEU A 6 11.61 4.58 -1.01
CA LEU A 6 10.18 4.87 -0.93
C LEU A 6 9.98 6.28 -0.41
N LEU A 7 9.23 7.10 -1.15
CA LEU A 7 8.90 8.47 -0.81
C LEU A 7 7.39 8.59 -0.74
N TYR A 8 6.88 9.08 0.38
CA TYR A 8 5.46 9.39 0.53
C TYR A 8 5.28 10.90 0.61
N TRP A 9 4.43 11.43 -0.26
CA TRP A 9 4.08 12.84 -0.31
C TRP A 9 2.59 13.03 -0.12
N LYS A 10 2.24 14.00 0.72
CA LYS A 10 0.89 14.54 0.88
C LYS A 10 0.98 16.06 1.04
N PRO A 11 -0.01 16.84 0.58
CA PRO A 11 -0.08 18.26 0.78
C PRO A 11 -0.41 18.58 2.23
N ASN A 12 -0.10 19.81 2.62
CA ASN A 12 -0.55 20.38 3.88
C ASN A 12 -2.06 20.63 3.84
N GLN A 13 -2.70 20.68 5.01
CA GLN A 13 -4.14 20.57 5.25
C GLN A 13 -5.06 21.50 4.41
N GLU A 14 -4.51 22.52 3.74
CA GLU A 14 -5.25 23.52 2.96
C GLU A 14 -5.37 23.21 1.46
N SER A 15 -4.68 22.19 0.93
CA SER A 15 -4.78 21.82 -0.49
C SER A 15 -5.17 20.37 -0.70
N ALA A 16 -6.26 20.15 -1.44
CA ALA A 16 -6.70 18.81 -1.81
C ALA A 16 -5.71 18.20 -2.83
N ILE A 17 -5.32 16.93 -2.64
CA ILE A 17 -4.59 16.22 -3.70
C ILE A 17 -5.55 15.98 -4.84
N ASN A 18 -5.29 16.60 -5.98
CA ASN A 18 -5.97 16.29 -7.22
C ASN A 18 -5.10 15.36 -8.08
N SER A 19 -5.74 14.65 -9.02
CA SER A 19 -5.03 13.81 -9.98
C SER A 19 -4.10 14.62 -10.90
N HIS A 20 -4.21 15.95 -10.93
CA HIS A 20 -3.38 16.82 -11.76
C HIS A 20 -1.91 16.79 -11.34
N THR A 21 -1.61 16.75 -10.04
CA THR A 21 -0.21 16.59 -9.55
C THR A 21 0.41 15.29 -10.02
N VAL A 22 -0.35 14.19 -10.00
CA VAL A 22 0.12 12.88 -10.50
C VAL A 22 0.41 12.95 -12.00
N ASN A 23 -0.45 13.62 -12.76
CA ASN A 23 -0.26 13.79 -14.21
C ASN A 23 1.00 14.63 -14.51
N LYS A 24 1.25 15.71 -13.77
CA LYS A 24 2.49 16.51 -13.90
C LYS A 24 3.74 15.69 -13.64
N ILE A 25 3.74 14.85 -12.60
CA ILE A 25 4.89 13.97 -12.30
C ILE A 25 5.08 12.96 -13.44
N SER A 26 4.00 12.36 -13.94
CA SER A 26 4.04 11.44 -15.08
C SER A 26 4.61 12.10 -16.34
N GLU A 27 4.19 13.33 -16.66
CA GLU A 27 4.75 14.12 -17.77
C GLU A 27 6.23 14.43 -17.56
N CYS A 28 6.62 14.78 -16.34
CA CYS A 28 8.02 15.04 -15.98
C CYS A 28 8.88 13.80 -16.23
N VAL A 29 8.46 12.63 -15.75
CA VAL A 29 9.17 11.35 -15.97
C VAL A 29 9.34 11.05 -17.46
N LYS A 30 8.31 11.30 -18.27
CA LYS A 30 8.39 11.13 -19.73
C LYS A 30 9.38 12.10 -20.38
N LYS A 31 9.47 13.35 -19.92
CA LYS A 31 10.45 14.33 -20.42
C LYS A 31 11.90 13.90 -20.14
N PHE A 32 12.13 13.11 -19.10
CA PHE A 32 13.44 12.51 -18.80
C PHE A 32 13.67 11.17 -19.53
N ASN A 33 12.95 10.89 -20.61
CA ASN A 33 12.99 9.63 -21.38
C ASN A 33 12.48 8.40 -20.61
N GLY A 34 11.60 8.60 -19.63
CA GLY A 34 10.96 7.50 -18.92
C GLY A 34 9.98 6.74 -19.81
N VAL A 35 10.21 5.45 -20.01
CA VAL A 35 9.35 4.56 -20.81
C VAL A 35 8.34 3.89 -19.87
N LYS A 36 7.05 4.05 -20.13
CA LYS A 36 6.00 3.37 -19.34
C LYS A 36 6.03 1.88 -19.62
N GLU A 37 6.19 1.07 -18.58
CA GLU A 37 6.25 -0.40 -18.68
C GLU A 37 4.95 -1.09 -18.27
N GLY A 38 4.13 -0.44 -17.43
CA GLY A 38 2.89 -1.05 -16.99
C GLY A 38 2.14 -0.28 -15.91
N THR A 39 1.02 -0.88 -15.48
CA THR A 39 0.19 -0.39 -14.37
C THR A 39 -0.18 -1.56 -13.47
N TRP A 40 -0.35 -1.30 -12.18
CA TRP A 40 -0.75 -2.32 -11.22
C TRP A 40 -1.66 -1.72 -10.16
N LYS A 41 -2.39 -2.60 -9.47
CA LYS A 41 -3.20 -2.24 -8.30
C LYS A 41 -2.93 -3.22 -7.17
N THR A 42 -2.91 -2.71 -5.93
CA THR A 42 -2.96 -3.55 -4.74
C THR A 42 -3.74 -2.83 -3.64
N GLU A 43 -4.05 -3.55 -2.58
CA GLU A 43 -4.74 -3.03 -1.42
C GLU A 43 -3.97 -3.33 -0.14
N LEU A 44 -4.15 -2.46 0.85
CA LEU A 44 -3.68 -2.62 2.22
C LEU A 44 -4.90 -2.56 3.13
N SER A 45 -5.15 -3.66 3.81
CA SER A 45 -6.23 -3.81 4.78
C SER A 45 -5.68 -3.63 6.19
N TYR A 46 -6.36 -2.83 6.99
CA TYR A 46 -6.02 -2.64 8.39
C TYR A 46 -6.98 -3.41 9.28
N TYR A 47 -6.43 -4.29 10.11
CA TYR A 47 -7.16 -5.21 10.95
C TYR A 47 -7.16 -4.75 12.41
N ARG A 48 -8.34 -4.75 13.02
CA ARG A 48 -8.50 -4.56 14.46
C ARG A 48 -9.14 -5.79 15.10
N PRO A 49 -8.67 -6.23 16.28
CA PRO A 49 -9.30 -7.31 17.02
C PRO A 49 -10.77 -7.02 17.27
N ASN A 50 -11.63 -8.02 17.07
CA ASN A 50 -13.04 -7.94 17.38
C ASN A 50 -13.28 -8.59 18.75
N LEU A 51 -13.21 -7.79 19.81
CA LEU A 51 -13.32 -8.26 21.18
C LEU A 51 -14.62 -7.78 21.80
N VAL A 52 -15.33 -8.69 22.48
CA VAL A 52 -16.48 -8.34 23.33
C VAL A 52 -16.02 -7.50 24.52
N ASP A 53 -14.92 -7.92 25.15
CA ASP A 53 -14.29 -7.20 26.25
C ASP A 53 -13.15 -6.31 25.73
N ARG A 54 -13.38 -5.00 25.73
CA ARG A 54 -12.41 -4.01 25.24
C ARG A 54 -11.21 -3.82 26.18
N SER A 55 -11.26 -4.28 27.42
CA SER A 55 -10.11 -4.18 28.35
C SER A 55 -8.92 -5.02 27.86
N LYS A 56 -9.19 -6.09 27.11
CA LYS A 56 -8.18 -7.02 26.55
C LYS A 56 -7.52 -6.53 25.26
N LEU A 57 -7.87 -5.34 24.77
CA LEU A 57 -7.36 -4.85 23.48
C LEU A 57 -5.83 -4.69 23.45
N VAL A 58 -5.20 -4.59 24.62
CA VAL A 58 -3.74 -4.52 24.79
C VAL A 58 -3.06 -5.88 24.51
N GLU A 59 -3.77 -6.99 24.68
CA GLU A 59 -3.26 -8.36 24.50
C GLU A 59 -3.20 -8.78 23.03
N PHE A 60 -3.93 -8.09 22.15
CA PHE A 60 -4.06 -8.45 20.75
C PHE A 60 -3.49 -7.36 19.81
N PRO A 61 -2.83 -7.74 18.70
CA PRO A 61 -2.32 -6.80 17.70
C PRO A 61 -3.41 -5.87 17.13
N SER A 62 -3.47 -4.63 17.59
CA SER A 62 -4.40 -3.61 17.07
C SER A 62 -3.89 -2.92 15.81
N ASP A 63 -2.67 -3.20 15.40
CA ASP A 63 -1.88 -2.49 14.40
C ASP A 63 -1.39 -3.43 13.30
N ALA A 64 -2.19 -4.46 13.01
CA ALA A 64 -1.95 -5.40 11.94
C ALA A 64 -2.42 -4.83 10.60
N PHE A 65 -1.56 -4.90 9.60
CA PHE A 65 -1.88 -4.62 8.21
C PHE A 65 -1.79 -5.90 7.42
N GLY A 66 -2.61 -6.05 6.38
CA GLY A 66 -2.48 -7.13 5.43
C GLY A 66 -2.47 -6.62 3.99
N LEU A 67 -1.67 -7.25 3.15
CA LEU A 67 -1.53 -6.87 1.74
C LEU A 67 -1.10 -8.04 0.87
N TYR A 68 -1.40 -7.92 -0.43
CA TYR A 68 -0.77 -8.69 -1.49
C TYR A 68 0.42 -7.92 -2.06
N LEU A 69 1.55 -8.60 -2.22
CA LEU A 69 2.69 -8.05 -2.96
C LEU A 69 2.47 -8.26 -4.46
N ILE A 70 2.66 -7.20 -5.25
CA ILE A 70 2.46 -7.26 -6.72
C ILE A 70 3.34 -8.33 -7.37
N GLY A 71 4.57 -8.52 -6.87
CA GLY A 71 5.49 -9.53 -7.38
C GLY A 71 5.16 -10.97 -6.95
N ASN A 72 4.22 -11.15 -6.01
CA ASN A 72 3.84 -12.47 -5.51
C ASN A 72 2.36 -12.47 -5.05
N PRO A 73 1.40 -12.45 -5.98
CA PRO A 73 -0.02 -12.32 -5.66
C PRO A 73 -0.62 -13.59 -5.05
N SER A 74 0.06 -14.74 -5.08
CA SER A 74 -0.44 -15.99 -4.49
C SER A 74 -0.27 -16.06 -2.97
N LYS A 75 0.41 -15.09 -2.36
CA LYS A 75 0.69 -15.05 -0.93
C LYS A 75 0.11 -13.79 -0.31
N TYR A 76 -0.49 -13.96 0.87
CA TYR A 76 -0.93 -12.86 1.69
C TYR A 76 0.12 -12.57 2.77
N TYR A 77 0.35 -11.29 3.07
CA TYR A 77 1.31 -10.88 4.09
C TYR A 77 0.61 -10.09 5.16
N PHE A 78 0.87 -10.41 6.43
CA PHE A 78 0.54 -9.56 7.56
C PHE A 78 1.79 -8.85 8.07
N VAL A 79 1.63 -7.59 8.46
CA VAL A 79 2.65 -6.80 9.14
C VAL A 79 2.07 -6.34 10.47
N ILE A 80 2.71 -6.71 11.57
CA ILE A 80 2.38 -6.24 12.92
C ILE A 80 3.45 -5.23 13.33
N LEU A 81 3.13 -3.94 13.21
CA LEU A 81 4.13 -2.86 13.28
C LEU A 81 4.83 -2.77 14.63
N LYS A 82 4.09 -2.77 15.73
CA LYS A 82 4.61 -2.65 17.11
C LYS A 82 5.64 -3.72 17.44
N HIS A 83 5.51 -4.89 16.82
CA HIS A 83 6.38 -6.04 17.08
C HIS A 83 7.40 -6.27 15.95
N ASN A 84 7.37 -5.47 14.89
CA ASN A 84 8.19 -5.64 13.68
C ASN A 84 8.08 -7.06 13.08
N ILE A 85 6.90 -7.67 13.15
CA ILE A 85 6.67 -9.03 12.64
C ILE A 85 6.06 -8.95 11.24
N VAL A 86 6.61 -9.73 10.31
CA VAL A 86 6.02 -9.99 8.99
C VAL A 86 5.67 -11.47 8.90
N LEU A 87 4.41 -11.79 8.67
CA LEU A 87 3.92 -13.15 8.50
C LEU A 87 3.47 -13.36 7.07
N GLN A 88 3.91 -14.44 6.46
CA GLN A 88 3.37 -14.91 5.20
C GLN A 88 2.27 -15.94 5.50
N ALA A 89 1.11 -15.79 4.89
CA ALA A 89 -0.03 -16.68 5.05
C ALA A 89 -0.62 -17.07 3.68
N ASP A 90 -1.28 -18.22 3.65
CA ASP A 90 -2.16 -18.58 2.54
C ASP A 90 -3.38 -17.65 2.52
N PRO A 91 -3.89 -17.23 1.35
CA PRO A 91 -5.07 -16.34 1.26
C PRO A 91 -6.33 -16.85 1.98
N SER A 92 -6.46 -18.16 2.22
CA SER A 92 -7.56 -18.73 3.02
C SER A 92 -7.66 -18.19 4.45
N ILE A 93 -6.57 -17.61 4.99
CA ILE A 93 -6.58 -16.92 6.29
C ILE A 93 -7.63 -15.81 6.35
N LEU A 94 -7.89 -15.13 5.23
CA LEU A 94 -8.90 -14.08 5.14
C LEU A 94 -10.29 -14.65 5.41
N THR A 95 -10.60 -15.81 4.82
CA THR A 95 -11.84 -16.54 5.05
C THR A 95 -11.97 -17.05 6.47
N ILE A 96 -10.87 -17.53 7.07
CA ILE A 96 -10.86 -17.98 8.46
C ILE A 96 -11.15 -16.81 9.41
N MET A 97 -10.47 -15.68 9.24
CA MET A 97 -10.68 -14.50 10.08
C MET A 97 -12.11 -13.97 9.99
N ASP A 98 -12.67 -13.94 8.77
CA ASP A 98 -14.05 -13.53 8.51
C ASP A 98 -15.05 -14.49 9.17
N LYS A 99 -14.88 -15.81 9.01
CA LYS A 99 -15.76 -16.81 9.66
C LYS A 99 -15.71 -16.77 11.19
N LEU A 100 -14.51 -16.60 11.74
CA LEU A 100 -14.32 -16.51 13.19
C LEU A 100 -14.72 -15.13 13.74
N GLN A 101 -14.96 -14.15 12.86
CA GLN A 101 -15.16 -12.74 13.23
C GLN A 101 -14.08 -12.27 14.20
N SER A 102 -12.85 -12.75 14.05
CA SER A 102 -11.75 -12.52 15.00
C SER A 102 -11.15 -11.12 14.87
N TYR A 103 -11.12 -10.60 13.64
CA TYR A 103 -10.63 -9.28 13.29
C TYR A 103 -11.57 -8.61 12.30
N LEU A 104 -11.81 -7.31 12.50
CA LEU A 104 -12.55 -6.47 11.57
C LEU A 104 -11.58 -5.68 10.69
N SER A 105 -11.83 -5.69 9.38
CA SER A 105 -11.14 -4.83 8.42
C SER A 105 -11.90 -3.51 8.28
N ASN A 106 -11.37 -2.44 8.87
CA ASN A 106 -12.06 -1.14 8.93
C ASN A 106 -11.53 -0.12 7.92
N VAL A 107 -10.27 -0.26 7.49
CA VAL A 107 -9.63 0.71 6.59
C VAL A 107 -8.91 -0.06 5.49
N ILE A 108 -9.34 0.18 4.26
CA ILE A 108 -8.69 -0.31 3.05
C ILE A 108 -8.10 0.90 2.32
N LEU A 109 -6.80 0.87 2.10
CA LEU A 109 -6.13 1.78 1.18
C LEU A 109 -5.91 1.04 -0.14
N HIS A 110 -6.29 1.67 -1.23
CA HIS A 110 -6.01 1.17 -2.57
C HIS A 110 -4.80 1.90 -3.13
N PHE A 111 -3.88 1.15 -3.70
CA PHE A 111 -2.71 1.67 -4.37
C PHE A 111 -2.85 1.42 -5.86
N GLU A 112 -2.80 2.48 -6.65
CA GLU A 112 -2.80 2.38 -8.11
C GLU A 112 -1.48 2.93 -8.63
N GLY A 113 -0.65 2.05 -9.16
CA GLY A 113 0.70 2.36 -9.61
C GLY A 113 0.85 2.39 -11.12
N VAL A 114 1.68 3.30 -11.61
CA VAL A 114 2.24 3.29 -12.98
C VAL A 114 3.74 3.13 -12.87
N GLN A 115 4.29 2.18 -13.65
CA GLN A 115 5.71 1.89 -13.68
C GLN A 115 6.36 2.48 -14.94
N TYR A 116 7.54 3.07 -14.75
CA TYR A 116 8.39 3.60 -15.78
C TYR A 116 9.82 3.07 -15.64
N LYS A 117 10.47 2.79 -16.75
CA LYS A 117 11.91 2.58 -16.83
C LYS A 117 12.60 3.88 -17.22
N LEU A 118 13.58 4.29 -16.43
CA LEU A 118 14.34 5.53 -16.61
C LEU A 118 15.83 5.19 -16.55
N GLY A 119 16.43 4.85 -17.69
CA GLY A 119 17.79 4.30 -17.73
C GLY A 119 17.90 3.05 -16.87
N ASP A 120 18.77 3.10 -15.86
CA ASP A 120 19.03 2.00 -14.91
C ASP A 120 18.13 2.03 -13.66
N PHE A 121 17.07 2.85 -13.69
CA PHE A 121 16.13 2.97 -12.60
C PHE A 121 14.73 2.49 -13.01
N GLN A 122 14.06 1.83 -12.09
CA GLN A 122 12.62 1.58 -12.13
C GLN A 122 11.92 2.62 -11.24
N PHE A 123 11.12 3.48 -11.85
CA PHE A 123 10.34 4.51 -11.18
C PHE A 123 8.87 4.11 -11.15
N LYS A 124 8.27 4.04 -9.96
CA LYS A 124 6.83 3.78 -9.80
C LYS A 124 6.16 4.98 -9.17
N LEU A 125 5.17 5.52 -9.86
CA LEU A 125 4.30 6.58 -9.38
C LEU A 125 2.99 5.96 -8.91
N ILE A 126 2.65 6.15 -7.64
CA ILE A 126 1.58 5.39 -6.98
C ILE A 126 0.59 6.36 -6.35
N LYS A 127 -0.68 6.27 -6.74
CA LYS A 127 -1.78 6.95 -6.08
C LYS A 127 -2.17 6.15 -4.84
N VAL A 128 -2.27 6.82 -3.69
CA VAL A 128 -2.80 6.25 -2.46
C VAL A 128 -4.24 6.72 -2.30
N LEU A 129 -5.17 5.81 -2.54
CA LEU A 129 -6.61 6.07 -2.50
C LEU A 129 -7.21 5.49 -1.22
N THR A 130 -8.20 6.18 -0.66
CA THR A 130 -9.08 5.60 0.35
C THR A 130 -10.09 4.65 -0.29
N ARG A 131 -10.81 3.87 0.51
CA ARG A 131 -11.95 3.03 0.08
C ARG A 131 -12.98 3.77 -0.79
N TYR A 132 -13.17 5.08 -0.56
CA TYR A 132 -14.10 5.91 -1.32
C TYR A 132 -13.46 6.58 -2.55
N ASN A 133 -12.34 6.05 -3.03
CA ASN A 133 -11.55 6.58 -4.16
C ASN A 133 -11.04 8.03 -3.97
N ASN A 134 -11.05 8.54 -2.75
CA ASN A 134 -10.44 9.84 -2.44
C ASN A 134 -8.92 9.70 -2.37
N LEU A 135 -8.21 10.58 -3.08
CA LEU A 135 -6.75 10.61 -3.12
C LEU A 135 -6.18 11.16 -1.82
N ARG A 136 -5.49 10.28 -1.07
CA ARG A 136 -4.90 10.55 0.25
C ARG A 136 -3.42 10.91 0.19
N GLY A 137 -2.73 10.50 -0.88
CA GLY A 137 -1.31 10.70 -1.02
C GLY A 137 -0.77 10.25 -2.37
N ILE A 138 0.47 10.63 -2.63
CA ILE A 138 1.26 10.13 -3.75
C ILE A 138 2.47 9.43 -3.15
N LEU A 139 2.74 8.22 -3.61
CA LEU A 139 3.90 7.45 -3.21
C LEU A 139 4.77 7.21 -4.44
N VAL A 140 6.08 7.32 -4.25
CA VAL A 140 7.07 7.11 -5.30
C VAL A 140 8.03 6.04 -4.84
N GLU A 141 8.16 4.98 -5.62
CA GLU A 141 9.19 3.96 -5.43
C GLU A 141 10.25 4.14 -6.52
N VAL A 142 11.53 4.21 -6.13
CA VAL A 142 12.68 4.20 -7.04
C VAL A 142 13.55 3.02 -6.70
N THR A 143 13.78 2.14 -7.68
CA THR A 143 14.63 0.96 -7.51
C THR A 143 15.76 1.02 -8.54
N THR A 144 17.01 0.81 -8.11
CA THR A 144 18.15 0.57 -9.01
C THR A 144 18.25 -0.91 -9.34
N PHE A 145 18.63 -1.23 -10.58
CA PHE A 145 19.03 -2.59 -10.95
C PHE A 145 20.43 -2.94 -10.41
#